data_AF-A0A084XUJ5-F1
#
_entry.id   AF-A0A084XUJ5-F1
#
_cell.length_a   1.000
_cell.length_b   1.000
_cell.length_c   1.000
_cell.angle_alpha   90.00
_cell.angle_beta   90.00
_cell.angle_gamma   90.00
#
_symmetry.space_group_name_H-M   'P 1'
#
loop_
_entity.id
_entity.type
_entity.pdbx_description
1 polymer ?
#
loop_
_entity_poly.entity_id
_entity_poly.type
_entity_poly.pdbx_seq_one_letter_code
_entity_poly.pdbx_strand_id
1 'polypeptide(L)'
;MSISYLLQRSGIFLALVRLPFRMMRRIGNKINTWWWKLHLLRLGRNSLVEMGVSIENPRQVAVGEHCLICRDATLVSETIDGNLFLEDRVQINRGVKIDHTGGVLIREHALISEGVTIYSHTHGIDPHSTPKA
;
A
#
# COMPACT_ATOMS: atom_id res chain seq x y z
N MET A 1 -20.20 -6.13 -4.28
CA MET A 1 -21.27 -5.99 -3.27
C MET A 1 -22.45 -5.24 -3.91
N SER A 2 -23.63 -5.87 -3.97
CA SER A 2 -24.82 -5.34 -4.65
C SER A 2 -25.49 -4.20 -3.87
N ILE A 3 -26.18 -3.28 -4.56
CA ILE A 3 -26.98 -2.19 -3.98
C ILE A 3 -28.07 -2.77 -3.06
N SER A 4 -28.70 -3.88 -3.48
CA SER A 4 -29.72 -4.59 -2.71
C SER A 4 -29.21 -5.06 -1.34
N TYR A 5 -27.99 -5.62 -1.30
CA TYR A 5 -27.35 -6.08 -0.08
C TYR A 5 -27.09 -4.94 0.93
N LEU A 6 -26.83 -3.72 0.43
CA LEU A 6 -26.57 -2.56 1.27
C LEU A 6 -27.82 -2.00 1.93
N LEU A 7 -28.92 -1.98 1.18
CA LEU A 7 -30.24 -1.58 1.65
C LEU A 7 -30.74 -2.55 2.73
N GLN A 8 -30.55 -3.85 2.52
CA GLN A 8 -31.00 -4.90 3.43
C GLN A 8 -30.28 -4.89 4.79
N ARG A 9 -29.01 -4.45 4.84
CA ARG A 9 -28.19 -4.46 6.07
C ARG A 9 -28.20 -3.15 6.87
N SER A 10 -28.45 -2.02 6.21
CA SER A 10 -28.27 -0.68 6.81
C SER A 10 -29.53 0.19 6.82
N GLY A 11 -30.63 -0.25 6.19
CA GLY A 11 -31.78 0.60 5.90
C GLY A 11 -31.50 1.61 4.78
N ILE A 12 -32.56 2.13 4.17
CA ILE A 12 -32.50 3.02 2.99
C ILE A 12 -31.70 4.30 3.29
N PHE A 13 -31.95 4.92 4.44
CA PHE A 13 -31.30 6.17 4.84
C PHE A 13 -29.77 6.03 4.95
N LEU A 14 -29.29 5.00 5.65
CA LEU A 14 -27.87 4.79 5.88
C LEU A 14 -27.13 4.34 4.60
N ALA A 15 -27.84 3.66 3.69
CA ALA A 15 -27.33 3.34 2.36
C ALA A 15 -27.17 4.60 1.49
N LEU A 16 -28.14 5.52 1.51
CA LEU A 16 -28.08 6.79 0.79
C LEU A 16 -26.91 7.66 1.24
N VAL A 17 -26.61 7.69 2.55
CA VAL A 17 -25.43 8.42 3.05
C VAL A 17 -24.13 7.72 2.65
N ARG A 18 -24.03 6.39 2.80
CA ARG A 18 -22.76 5.65 2.56
C ARG A 18 -22.39 5.53 1.09
N LEU A 19 -23.35 5.57 0.17
CA LEU A 19 -23.09 5.37 -1.26
C LEU A 19 -22.22 6.49 -1.86
N PRO A 20 -22.53 7.79 -1.68
CA PRO A 20 -21.66 8.89 -2.07
C PRO A 20 -20.24 8.76 -1.52
N PHE A 21 -20.08 8.49 -0.22
CA PHE A 21 -18.76 8.32 0.40
C PHE A 21 -17.97 7.16 -0.23
N ARG A 22 -18.63 6.04 -0.58
CA ARG A 22 -17.96 4.94 -1.27
C ARG A 22 -17.54 5.32 -2.70
N MET A 23 -18.38 6.05 -3.43
CA MET A 23 -18.04 6.52 -4.77
C MET A 23 -16.86 7.50 -4.73
N MET A 24 -16.91 8.47 -3.82
CA MET A 24 -15.84 9.43 -3.58
C MET A 24 -14.53 8.70 -3.27
N ARG A 25 -14.55 7.70 -2.38
CA ARG A 25 -13.36 6.87 -2.09
C ARG A 25 -12.81 6.15 -3.31
N ARG A 26 -13.67 5.56 -4.15
CA ARG A 26 -13.22 4.89 -5.39
C ARG A 26 -12.55 5.84 -6.36
N ILE A 27 -13.11 7.05 -6.51
CA ILE A 27 -12.54 8.10 -7.36
C ILE A 27 -11.20 8.55 -6.76
N GLY A 28 -11.15 8.81 -5.46
CA GLY A 28 -9.93 9.17 -4.74
C GLY A 28 -8.82 8.14 -4.89
N ASN A 29 -9.13 6.84 -4.77
CA ASN A 29 -8.17 5.76 -5.00
C ASN A 29 -7.59 5.79 -6.42
N LYS A 30 -8.40 6.07 -7.45
CA LYS A 30 -7.91 6.19 -8.83
C LYS A 30 -6.99 7.39 -9.02
N ILE A 31 -7.37 8.55 -8.47
CA ILE A 31 -6.55 9.77 -8.52
C ILE A 31 -5.22 9.52 -7.79
N ASN A 32 -5.27 8.94 -6.60
CA ASN A 32 -4.09 8.60 -5.80
C ASN A 32 -3.18 7.59 -6.53
N THR A 33 -3.75 6.56 -7.14
CA THR A 33 -2.99 5.61 -7.97
C THR A 33 -2.29 6.31 -9.11
N TRP A 34 -2.98 7.23 -9.80
CA TRP A 34 -2.38 8.01 -10.87
C TRP A 34 -1.27 8.93 -10.36
N TRP A 35 -1.46 9.57 -9.21
CA TRP A 35 -0.42 10.37 -8.55
C TRP A 35 0.83 9.54 -8.26
N TRP A 36 0.67 8.35 -7.67
CA TRP A 36 1.79 7.45 -7.39
C TRP A 36 2.44 6.90 -8.65
N LYS A 37 1.68 6.70 -9.73
CA LYS A 37 2.22 6.30 -11.03
C LYS A 37 3.29 7.28 -11.57
N LEU A 38 3.20 8.56 -11.21
CA LEU A 38 4.16 9.58 -11.64
C LEU A 38 5.43 9.63 -10.77
N HIS A 39 5.35 9.17 -9.52
CA HIS A 39 6.43 9.32 -8.54
C HIS A 39 7.20 8.03 -8.28
N LEU A 40 6.53 6.88 -8.42
CA LEU A 40 7.14 5.56 -8.25
C LEU A 40 8.12 5.25 -9.37
N LEU A 41 9.13 4.42 -9.07
CA LEU A 41 10.04 3.90 -10.09
C LEU A 41 9.26 3.15 -11.18
N ARG A 42 8.32 2.32 -10.76
CA ARG A 42 7.41 1.59 -11.64
C ARG A 42 6.10 1.32 -10.90
N LEU A 43 4.98 1.54 -11.58
CA LEU A 43 3.67 1.06 -11.14
C LEU A 43 3.03 0.31 -12.30
N GLY A 44 2.90 -1.01 -12.14
CA GLY A 44 2.37 -1.90 -13.15
C GLY A 44 0.89 -1.65 -13.49
N ARG A 45 0.45 -2.25 -14.58
CA ARG A 45 -0.92 -2.11 -15.08
C ARG A 45 -1.90 -2.77 -14.12
N ASN A 46 -3.12 -2.21 -14.07
CA ASN A 46 -4.20 -2.70 -13.19
C ASN A 46 -3.85 -2.75 -11.70
N SER A 47 -2.78 -2.09 -11.28
CA SER A 47 -2.42 -1.94 -9.87
C SER A 47 -3.16 -0.74 -9.26
N LEU A 48 -3.51 -0.85 -7.98
CA LEU A 48 -4.27 0.15 -7.25
C LEU A 48 -3.52 0.52 -5.97
N VAL A 49 -3.31 1.82 -5.77
CA VAL A 49 -2.79 2.39 -4.52
C VAL A 49 -3.91 3.20 -3.90
N GLU A 50 -4.47 2.70 -2.79
CA GLU A 50 -5.57 3.37 -2.10
C GLU A 50 -5.13 4.68 -1.46
N MET A 51 -6.08 5.61 -1.32
CA MET A 51 -5.84 6.87 -0.62
C MET A 51 -5.47 6.61 0.84
N GLY A 52 -4.44 7.30 1.33
CA GLY A 52 -3.89 7.14 2.68
C GLY A 52 -2.67 6.22 2.76
N VAL A 53 -2.20 5.68 1.63
CA VAL A 53 -0.88 5.04 1.56
C VAL A 53 0.22 6.10 1.62
N SER A 54 1.23 5.86 2.44
CA SER A 54 2.46 6.65 2.51
C SER A 54 3.63 5.85 1.95
N ILE A 55 4.38 6.46 1.03
CA ILE A 55 5.57 5.85 0.41
C ILE A 55 6.69 6.87 0.50
N GLU A 56 7.71 6.56 1.28
CA GLU A 56 8.95 7.33 1.32
C GLU A 56 9.89 6.87 0.20
N ASN A 57 10.71 7.78 -0.31
CA ASN A 57 11.63 7.52 -1.41
C ASN A 57 11.00 6.75 -2.60
N PRO A 58 9.91 7.25 -3.21
CA PRO A 58 9.11 6.48 -4.17
C PRO A 58 9.89 6.02 -5.41
N ARG A 59 11.00 6.70 -5.75
CA ARG A 59 11.90 6.30 -6.85
C ARG A 59 12.68 5.00 -6.60
N GLN A 60 12.62 4.44 -5.40
CA GLN A 60 13.19 3.14 -5.05
C GLN A 60 12.14 2.03 -4.99
N VAL A 61 10.86 2.38 -5.17
CA VAL A 61 9.74 1.46 -5.03
C VAL A 61 9.21 1.10 -6.41
N ALA A 62 9.28 -0.19 -6.74
CA ALA A 62 8.75 -0.74 -7.98
C ALA A 62 7.62 -1.73 -7.66
N VAL A 63 6.47 -1.49 -8.28
CA VAL A 63 5.27 -2.30 -8.10
C VAL A 63 4.92 -2.98 -9.42
N GLY A 64 4.69 -4.28 -9.35
CA GLY A 64 4.24 -5.14 -10.44
C GLY A 64 2.83 -4.83 -10.93
N GLU A 65 2.32 -5.69 -11.81
CA GLU A 65 0.97 -5.62 -12.35
C GLU A 65 -0.04 -6.26 -11.39
N HIS A 66 -1.30 -5.84 -11.48
CA HIS A 66 -2.41 -6.40 -10.69
C HIS A 66 -2.19 -6.37 -9.17
N CYS A 67 -1.43 -5.39 -8.67
CA CYS A 67 -1.15 -5.25 -7.25
C CYS A 67 -2.21 -4.41 -6.54
N LEU A 68 -2.39 -4.65 -5.24
CA LEU A 68 -3.26 -3.86 -4.39
C LEU A 68 -2.49 -3.38 -3.15
N ILE A 69 -2.36 -2.07 -3.00
CA ILE A 69 -1.81 -1.47 -1.79
C ILE A 69 -2.94 -0.73 -1.08
N CYS A 70 -3.39 -1.30 0.03
CA CYS A 70 -4.51 -0.79 0.81
C CYS A 70 -4.12 0.43 1.65
N ARG A 71 -5.13 1.23 1.99
CA ARG A 71 -5.00 2.45 2.80
C ARG A 71 -4.25 2.22 4.12
N ASP A 72 -3.68 3.30 4.65
CA ASP A 72 -2.92 3.30 5.91
C ASP A 72 -1.64 2.44 5.85
N ALA A 73 -1.29 1.85 4.71
CA ALA A 73 -0.01 1.18 4.54
C ALA A 73 1.11 2.21 4.44
N THR A 74 2.25 1.92 5.07
CA THR A 74 3.42 2.79 5.11
C THR A 74 4.64 2.01 4.61
N LEU A 75 5.24 2.50 3.54
CA LEU A 75 6.46 1.96 2.95
C LEU A 75 7.59 2.97 3.20
N VAL A 76 8.54 2.61 4.06
CA VAL A 76 9.61 3.49 4.55
C VAL A 76 10.96 2.89 4.18
N SER A 77 11.89 3.75 3.75
CA SER A 77 13.27 3.37 3.47
C SER A 77 14.22 4.23 4.30
N GLU A 78 15.05 3.61 5.13
CA GLU A 78 16.02 4.33 5.97
C GLU A 78 17.21 4.87 5.17
N THR A 79 17.43 4.38 3.95
CA THR A 79 18.56 4.76 3.11
C THR A 79 18.13 5.18 1.71
N ILE A 80 19.04 5.83 0.98
CA ILE A 80 18.82 6.21 -0.43
C ILE A 80 19.01 4.99 -1.37
N ASP A 81 19.50 3.87 -0.87
CA ASP A 81 19.80 2.68 -1.68
C ASP A 81 18.86 1.50 -1.40
N GLY A 82 18.05 1.58 -0.33
CA GLY A 82 17.06 0.57 0.01
C GLY A 82 15.99 0.52 -1.07
N ASN A 83 15.87 -0.60 -1.79
CA ASN A 83 14.86 -0.77 -2.83
C ASN A 83 13.73 -1.67 -2.34
N LEU A 84 12.49 -1.36 -2.72
CA LEU A 84 11.33 -2.21 -2.47
C LEU A 84 10.71 -2.66 -3.78
N PHE A 85 10.73 -3.97 -4.02
CA PHE A 85 10.17 -4.60 -5.20
C PHE A 85 8.95 -5.44 -4.81
N LEU A 86 7.79 -5.06 -5.33
CA LEU A 86 6.59 -5.89 -5.31
C LEU A 86 6.43 -6.51 -6.70
N GLU A 87 6.46 -7.84 -6.79
CA GLU A 87 6.16 -8.56 -8.02
C GLU A 87 4.65 -8.52 -8.33
N ASP A 88 4.22 -9.22 -9.38
CA ASP A 88 2.85 -9.18 -9.85
C ASP A 88 1.88 -9.83 -8.85
N ARG A 89 0.64 -9.32 -8.81
CA ARG A 89 -0.44 -9.86 -7.97
C ARG A 89 -0.14 -9.85 -6.47
N VAL A 90 0.73 -8.94 -6.01
CA VAL A 90 0.98 -8.71 -4.59
C VAL A 90 -0.15 -7.89 -3.96
N GLN A 91 -0.58 -8.28 -2.77
CA GLN A 91 -1.56 -7.55 -1.96
C GLN A 91 -0.94 -7.12 -0.62
N ILE A 92 -0.80 -5.82 -0.43
CA ILE A 92 -0.44 -5.19 0.83
C ILE A 92 -1.73 -4.69 1.49
N ASN A 93 -2.10 -5.29 2.62
CA ASN A 93 -3.32 -4.91 3.32
C ASN A 93 -3.16 -3.64 4.15
N ARG A 94 -4.29 -3.23 4.72
CA ARG A 94 -4.42 -2.00 5.48
C ARG A 94 -3.45 -1.96 6.65
N GLY A 95 -2.90 -0.78 6.93
CA GLY A 95 -2.06 -0.59 8.11
C GLY A 95 -0.76 -1.39 8.11
N VAL A 96 -0.37 -2.00 6.99
CA VAL A 96 0.92 -2.70 6.88
C VAL A 96 2.04 -1.66 6.90
N LYS A 97 3.07 -1.90 7.73
CA LYS A 97 4.29 -1.12 7.72
C LYS A 97 5.43 -1.98 7.17
N ILE A 98 6.10 -1.51 6.12
CA ILE A 98 7.34 -2.08 5.62
C ILE A 98 8.42 -1.03 5.82
N ASP A 99 9.38 -1.34 6.66
CA ASP A 99 10.49 -0.47 7.03
C ASP A 99 11.79 -1.18 6.64
N HIS A 100 12.47 -0.64 5.63
CA HIS A 100 13.59 -1.33 5.01
C HIS A 100 14.82 -0.45 4.84
N THR A 101 15.98 -1.10 4.83
CA THR A 101 17.29 -0.42 4.73
C THR A 101 18.08 -1.00 3.57
N GLY A 102 17.84 -2.30 3.27
CA GLY A 102 18.33 -2.99 2.08
C GLY A 102 17.23 -3.23 1.04
N GLY A 103 17.48 -4.17 0.13
CA GLY A 103 16.53 -4.60 -0.89
C GLY A 103 15.48 -5.56 -0.33
N VAL A 104 14.21 -5.16 -0.31
CA VAL A 104 13.08 -6.04 0.02
C VAL A 104 12.38 -6.46 -1.27
N LEU A 105 12.24 -7.77 -1.46
CA LEU A 105 11.48 -8.36 -2.56
C LEU A 105 10.27 -9.11 -2.00
N ILE A 106 9.07 -8.67 -2.35
CA ILE A 106 7.83 -9.38 -2.09
C ILE A 106 7.41 -10.08 -3.38
N ARG A 107 7.44 -11.41 -3.34
CA ARG A 107 7.23 -12.25 -4.53
C ARG A 107 5.79 -12.29 -4.99
N GLU A 108 5.61 -12.73 -6.23
CA GLU A 108 4.31 -12.79 -6.88
C GLU A 108 3.27 -13.55 -6.04
N HIS A 109 2.01 -13.13 -6.14
CA HIS A 109 0.89 -13.71 -5.41
C HIS A 109 0.95 -13.62 -3.87
N ALA A 110 1.96 -12.96 -3.30
CA ALA A 110 2.04 -12.78 -1.86
C ALA A 110 0.94 -11.83 -1.34
N LEU A 111 0.40 -12.16 -0.18
CA LEU A 111 -0.48 -11.31 0.60
C LEU A 111 0.17 -11.02 1.95
N ILE A 112 0.28 -9.73 2.28
CA ILE A 112 0.68 -9.28 3.61
C ILE A 112 -0.58 -8.87 4.36
N SER A 113 -0.86 -9.54 5.48
CA SER A 113 -2.08 -9.36 6.28
C SER A 113 -2.16 -7.98 6.94
N GLU A 114 -3.39 -7.53 7.24
CA GLU A 114 -3.64 -6.22 7.85
C GLU A 114 -2.85 -6.03 9.15
N GLY A 115 -2.22 -4.87 9.31
CA GLY A 115 -1.45 -4.49 10.50
C GLY A 115 -0.07 -5.17 10.65
N VAL A 116 0.36 -6.00 9.69
CA VAL A 116 1.69 -6.62 9.75
C VAL A 116 2.78 -5.55 9.64
N THR A 117 3.82 -5.69 10.45
CA THR A 117 5.03 -4.86 10.37
C THR A 117 6.21 -5.73 9.93
N ILE A 118 6.93 -5.28 8.90
CA ILE A 118 8.14 -5.93 8.38
C ILE A 118 9.30 -4.95 8.57
N TYR A 119 10.34 -5.41 9.27
CA TYR A 119 11.62 -4.71 9.37
C TYR A 119 12.68 -5.52 8.62
N SER A 120 13.44 -4.87 7.75
CA SER A 120 14.57 -5.50 7.05
C SER A 120 15.92 -5.01 7.56
N HIS A 121 15.96 -4.39 8.74
CA HIS A 121 17.15 -3.77 9.28
C HIS A 121 17.38 -4.12 10.73
N THR A 122 18.60 -3.90 11.17
CA THR A 122 18.99 -3.95 12.57
C THR A 122 19.81 -2.72 12.92
N HIS A 123 19.59 -2.19 14.12
CA HIS A 123 20.48 -1.19 14.74
C HIS A 123 21.63 -1.87 15.50
N GLY A 124 21.80 -3.19 15.39
CA GLY A 124 22.72 -3.93 16.24
C GLY A 124 22.32 -3.87 17.71
N ILE A 125 23.30 -3.80 18.61
CA ILE A 125 23.06 -3.73 20.07
C ILE A 125 22.86 -2.27 20.53
N ASP A 126 23.41 -1.31 19.79
CA ASP A 126 23.34 0.11 20.11
C ASP A 126 22.28 0.81 19.24
N PRO A 127 21.16 1.29 19.81
CA PRO A 127 20.09 1.95 19.07
C PRO A 127 20.52 3.26 18.36
N HIS A 128 21.71 3.80 18.65
CA HIS A 128 22.26 4.96 17.95
C HIS A 128 23.13 4.59 16.73
N SER A 129 23.36 3.29 16.49
CA SER A 129 24.12 2.86 15.32
C SER A 129 23.34 3.09 14.03
N THR A 130 24.07 3.46 12.98
CA THR A 130 23.51 3.51 11.62
C THR A 130 22.94 2.15 11.25
N PRO A 131 21.72 2.08 10.72
CA PRO A 131 21.07 0.82 10.42
C PRO A 131 21.82 0.03 9.34
N LYS A 132 21.81 -1.29 9.48
CA LYS A 132 22.42 -2.25 8.55
C LYS A 132 21.35 -3.21 8.04
N ALA A 133 21.43 -3.54 6.75
CA ALA A 133 20.62 -4.57 6.10
C ALA A 133 21.04 -5.98 6.54
#